data_AF-Q7V8W8-F1
#
_entry.id   AF-Q7V8W8-F1
#
_cell.length_a   1.000
_cell.length_b   1.000
_cell.length_c   1.000
_cell.angle_alpha   90.00
_cell.angle_beta   90.00
_cell.angle_gamma   90.00
#
_symmetry.space_group_name_H-M   'P 1'
#
loop_
_entity.id
_entity.type
_entity.pdbx_description
1 polymer ?
#
loop_
_entity_poly.entity_id
_entity_poly.type
_entity_poly.pdbx_seq_one_letter_code
_entity_poly.pdbx_strand_id
1 'polypeptide(L)'
;MSAERYLNHPTFGMLYLVAPAGDGRDVYATLYAQRMFFLVTLQPRGAQFEVIPYQDARHYAELHLTHCRRDRSPEYESWQQLFAQTFI
;
A
#
# COMPACT_ATOMS: atom_id res chain seq x y z
N MET A 1 -7.05 -14.10 -5.43
CA MET A 1 -6.46 -13.03 -6.26
C MET A 1 -6.92 -11.70 -5.67
N SER A 2 -6.11 -11.10 -4.80
CA SER A 2 -6.36 -9.73 -4.37
C SER A 2 -6.26 -8.84 -5.60
N ALA A 3 -7.35 -8.17 -5.98
CA ALA A 3 -7.36 -7.27 -7.11
C ALA A 3 -6.23 -6.25 -6.94
N GLU A 4 -5.34 -6.14 -7.93
CA GLU A 4 -4.38 -5.05 -7.98
C GLU A 4 -5.16 -3.73 -7.96
N ARG A 5 -4.96 -2.93 -6.92
CA ARG A 5 -5.68 -1.67 -6.73
C ARG A 5 -4.79 -0.53 -7.13
N TYR A 6 -5.26 0.22 -8.12
CA TYR A 6 -4.58 1.40 -8.63
C TYR A 6 -5.42 2.65 -8.33
N LEU A 7 -4.73 3.77 -8.15
CA LEU A 7 -5.36 5.09 -8.10
C LEU A 7 -4.51 6.11 -8.86
N ASN A 8 -5.08 7.26 -9.20
CA ASN A 8 -4.34 8.36 -9.80
C ASN A 8 -4.05 9.45 -8.76
N HIS A 9 -2.78 9.76 -8.55
CA HIS A 9 -2.31 10.94 -7.85
C HIS A 9 -2.25 12.13 -8.81
N PRO A 10 -2.74 13.34 -8.44
CA PRO A 10 -2.77 14.50 -9.31
C PRO A 10 -1.42 14.89 -9.91
N THR A 11 -0.33 14.71 -9.14
CA THR A 11 1.04 15.10 -9.54
C THR A 11 1.89 13.93 -10.02
N PHE A 12 1.69 12.73 -9.47
CA PHE A 12 2.62 11.61 -9.63
C PHE A 12 2.04 10.48 -10.50
N GLY A 13 0.84 10.69 -11.04
CA GLY A 13 0.15 9.72 -11.88
C GLY A 13 -0.26 8.48 -11.11
N MET A 14 -0.14 7.32 -11.75
CA MET A 14 -0.67 6.07 -11.22
C MET A 14 0.14 5.60 -10.00
N LEU A 15 -0.59 5.31 -8.91
CA LEU A 15 -0.07 4.63 -7.74
C LEU A 15 -0.65 3.21 -7.66
N TYR A 16 0.12 2.27 -7.14
CA TYR A 16 -0.33 0.91 -6.83
C TYR A 16 -0.41 0.70 -5.32
N LEU A 17 -1.41 -0.08 -4.89
CA LEU A 17 -1.60 -0.45 -3.49
C LEU A 17 -0.45 -1.35 -3.05
N VAL A 18 0.19 -1.00 -1.93
CA VAL A 18 1.28 -1.74 -1.30
C VAL A 18 0.76 -2.60 -0.14
N ALA A 19 -0.03 -2.00 0.75
CA ALA A 19 -0.61 -2.70 1.90
C ALA A 19 -1.75 -1.87 2.52
N PRO A 20 -2.79 -2.51 3.07
CA PRO A 20 -3.70 -1.86 4.01
C PRO A 20 -2.97 -1.36 5.26
N ALA A 21 -3.30 -0.15 5.73
CA ALA A 21 -2.72 0.45 6.94
C ALA A 21 -3.69 0.47 8.14
N GLY A 22 -4.92 -0.04 7.94
CA GLY A 22 -5.98 0.01 8.96
C GLY A 22 -6.70 1.36 9.01
N ASP A 23 -7.82 1.42 9.73
CA ASP A 23 -8.65 2.62 9.90
C ASP A 23 -9.13 3.27 8.59
N GLY A 24 -9.38 2.46 7.56
CA GLY A 24 -9.78 2.95 6.24
C GLY A 24 -8.66 3.65 5.46
N ARG A 25 -7.40 3.41 5.86
CA ARG A 25 -6.21 3.93 5.19
C ARG A 25 -5.44 2.80 4.50
N ASP A 26 -4.80 3.17 3.41
CA ASP A 26 -4.05 2.26 2.55
C ASP A 26 -2.70 2.90 2.17
N VAL A 27 -1.63 2.09 2.12
CA VAL A 27 -0.32 2.52 1.63
C VAL A 27 -0.24 2.32 0.13
N TYR A 28 0.13 3.38 -0.58
CA TYR A 28 0.33 3.39 -2.03
C TYR A 28 1.75 3.80 -2.39
N ALA A 29 2.25 3.31 -3.52
CA ALA A 29 3.55 3.71 -4.07
C ALA A 29 3.43 4.16 -5.53
N THR A 30 4.30 5.09 -5.94
CA THR A 30 4.36 5.57 -7.34
C THR A 30 4.79 4.47 -8.29
N LEU A 31 4.09 4.32 -9.41
CA LEU A 31 4.47 3.40 -10.48
C LEU A 31 5.59 3.97 -11.37
N TYR A 32 5.60 5.29 -11.60
CA TYR A 32 6.43 5.94 -12.63
C TYR A 32 7.54 6.85 -12.09
N ALA A 33 7.64 7.06 -10.78
CA ALA A 33 8.62 7.95 -10.15
C ALA A 33 9.61 7.19 -9.26
N GLN A 34 10.62 7.88 -8.73
CA GLN A 34 11.53 7.35 -7.71
C GLN A 34 10.75 7.02 -6.42
N ARG A 35 10.24 5.78 -6.35
CA ARG A 35 9.52 5.11 -5.25
C ARG A 35 9.14 6.05 -4.10
N MET A 36 8.15 6.90 -4.32
CA MET A 36 7.51 7.69 -3.28
C MET A 36 6.34 6.90 -2.70
N PHE A 37 6.12 7.04 -1.40
CA PHE A 37 5.06 6.33 -0.67
C PHE A 37 4.05 7.33 -0.12
N PHE A 38 2.78 6.90 -0.12
CA PHE A 38 1.66 7.70 0.33
C PHE A 38 0.78 6.88 1.25
N LEU A 39 0.41 7.45 2.40
CA LEU A 39 -0.73 7.00 3.16
C LEU A 39 -1.98 7.67 2.59
N VAL A 40 -2.91 6.87 2.10
CA VAL A 40 -4.10 7.34 1.39
C VAL A 40 -5.34 7.07 2.22
N THR A 41 -6.13 8.12 2.42
CA THR A 41 -7.45 8.02 3.03
C THR A 41 -8.51 8.37 1.98
N LEU A 42 -9.36 7.41 1.64
CA LEU A 42 -10.48 7.65 0.73
C LEU A 42 -11.58 8.44 1.45
N GLN A 43 -12.10 9.48 0.80
CA GLN A 43 -13.15 10.34 1.32
C GLN A 43 -14.34 10.34 0.34
N PRO A 44 -15.57 10.69 0.79
CA PRO A 44 -16.73 10.75 -0.10
C PRO A 44 -16.58 11.65 -1.33
N ARG A 45 -15.68 12.64 -1.28
CA ARG A 45 -15.44 13.60 -2.37
C ARG A 45 -14.00 13.62 -2.87
N GLY A 46 -13.22 12.57 -2.63
CA GLY A 46 -11.84 12.50 -3.13
C GLY A 46 -10.96 11.55 -2.34
N ALA A 47 -9.66 11.79 -2.38
CA ALA A 47 -8.68 11.08 -1.59
C ALA A 47 -7.69 12.08 -1.00
N GLN A 48 -7.32 11.85 0.26
CA GLN A 48 -6.22 12.57 0.89
C GLN A 48 -4.95 11.75 0.74
N PHE A 49 -3.88 12.40 0.31
CA PHE A 49 -2.57 11.80 0.09
C PHE A 49 -1.59 12.42 1.07
N GLU A 50 -1.09 11.62 2.00
CA GLU A 50 -0.02 12.01 2.92
C GLU A 50 1.26 11.32 2.47
N VAL A 51 2.32 12.09 2.19
CA VAL A 51 3.63 11.52 1.85
C VAL A 51 4.23 10.89 3.10
N ILE A 52 4.64 9.63 3.01
CA ILE A 52 5.29 8.92 4.12
C ILE A 52 6.70 8.46 3.75
N PRO A 53 7.63 8.38 4.71
CA PRO A 53 8.94 7.79 4.52
C PRO A 53 8.86 6.31 4.12
N TYR A 54 9.92 5.82 3.46
CA TYR A 54 10.09 4.41 3.11
C TYR A 54 9.94 3.47 4.33
N GLN A 55 10.51 3.85 5.48
CA GLN A 55 10.48 3.01 6.68
C GLN A 55 9.06 2.85 7.24
N ASP A 56 8.27 3.92 7.21
CA ASP A 56 6.88 3.90 7.68
C ASP A 56 6.01 3.04 6.74
N ALA A 57 6.19 3.20 5.43
CA ALA A 57 5.51 2.37 4.43
C ALA A 57 5.84 0.88 4.59
N ARG A 58 7.12 0.56 4.82
CA ARG A 58 7.58 -0.80 5.09
C ARG A 58 6.94 -1.34 6.36
N HIS A 59 6.93 -0.54 7.43
CA HIS A 59 6.35 -0.94 8.71
C HIS A 59 4.86 -1.32 8.60
N TYR A 60 4.06 -0.51 7.90
CA TYR A 60 2.64 -0.84 7.65
C TYR A 60 2.48 -2.17 6.91
N ALA A 61 3.31 -2.41 5.88
CA ALA A 61 3.26 -3.65 5.13
C ALA A 61 3.69 -4.87 5.96
N GLU A 62 4.68 -4.73 6.86
CA GLU A 62 5.09 -5.78 7.81
C GLU A 62 3.97 -6.11 8.81
N LEU A 63 3.28 -5.09 9.33
CA LEU A 63 2.12 -5.29 10.20
C LEU A 63 1.00 -6.04 9.47
N HIS A 64 0.68 -5.63 8.25
CA HIS A 64 -0.34 -6.30 7.44
C HIS A 64 0.00 -7.77 7.16
N LEU A 65 1.25 -8.07 6.80
CA LEU A 65 1.71 -9.45 6.63
C LEU A 65 1.58 -10.27 7.91
N THR A 66 1.93 -9.69 9.06
CA THR A 66 1.80 -10.35 10.36
C THR A 66 0.34 -10.70 10.66
N HIS A 67 -0.58 -9.77 10.35
CA HIS A 67 -2.02 -9.99 10.46
C HIS A 67 -2.50 -11.10 9.52
N CYS A 68 -2.20 -11.03 8.22
CA CYS A 68 -2.56 -12.07 7.25
C CYS A 68 -2.05 -13.46 7.67
N ARG A 69 -0.82 -13.55 8.18
CA ARG A 69 -0.24 -14.80 8.67
C ARG A 69 -1.01 -15.36 9.86
N ARG A 70 -1.35 -14.50 10.82
CA ARG A 70 -2.10 -14.90 12.03
C ARG A 70 -3.49 -15.40 11.67
N ASP A 71 -4.14 -14.72 10.75
CA ASP A 71 -5.53 -14.98 10.37
C ASP A 71 -5.64 -16.07 9.28
N ARG A 72 -4.50 -16.65 8.86
CA ARG A 72 -4.39 -17.65 7.77
C ARG A 72 -5.08 -17.20 6.49
N SER A 73 -4.94 -15.92 6.17
CA SER A 73 -5.51 -15.31 4.97
C SER A 73 -4.97 -15.99 3.72
N PRO A 74 -5.83 -16.43 2.79
CA PRO A 74 -5.40 -17.04 1.52
C PRO A 74 -4.62 -16.05 0.63
N GLU A 75 -4.69 -14.76 0.91
CA GLU A 75 -3.95 -13.70 0.22
C GLU A 75 -2.51 -13.51 0.75
N TYR A 76 -2.11 -14.19 1.82
CA TYR A 76 -0.81 -13.99 2.46
C TYR A 76 0.36 -14.11 1.48
N GLU A 77 0.38 -15.14 0.63
CA GLU A 77 1.45 -15.33 -0.35
C GLU A 77 1.54 -14.17 -1.35
N SER A 78 0.40 -13.66 -1.81
CA SER A 78 0.34 -12.51 -2.71
C SER A 78 0.89 -11.25 -2.05
N TRP A 79 0.51 -10.99 -0.79
CA TRP A 79 1.06 -9.87 -0.03
C TRP A 79 2.56 -10.02 0.23
N GLN A 80 3.04 -11.23 0.50
CA GLN A 80 4.47 -11.49 0.72
C GLN A 80 5.29 -11.24 -0.54
N GLN A 81 4.79 -11.64 -1.71
CA GLN A 81 5.43 -11.36 -3.00
C GLN A 81 5.49 -9.86 -3.29
N LEU A 82 4.38 -9.13 -3.08
CA LEU A 82 4.32 -7.69 -3.27
C LEU A 82 5.29 -6.96 -2.32
N PHE A 83 5.35 -7.37 -1.05
CA PHE A 83 6.31 -6.83 -0.09
C PHE A 83 7.75 -6.99 -0.58
N ALA A 84 8.13 -8.17 -1.05
CA ALA A 84 9.46 -8.42 -1.57
C ALA A 84 9.77 -7.51 -2.77
N GLN A 85 8.87 -7.42 -3.75
CA GLN A 85 9.07 -6.55 -4.94
C GLN A 85 9.18 -5.06 -4.58
N THR A 86 8.49 -4.63 -3.52
CA THR A 86 8.41 -3.23 -3.12
C THR A 86 9.58 -2.79 -2.24
N PHE A 87 10.06 -3.67 -1.34
CA PHE A 87 10.97 -3.29 -0.26
C PHE A 87 12.31 -4.04 -0.22
N ILE A 88 12.50 -5.09 -1.02
CA ILE A 88 13.74 -5.89 -1.10
C ILE A 88 14.38 -5.70 -2.48
#